data_AF-G5K542-F1
#
_entry.id   AF-G5K542-F1
#
_cell.length_a   1.000
_cell.length_b   1.000
_cell.length_c   1.000
_cell.angle_alpha   90.00
_cell.angle_beta   90.00
_cell.angle_gamma   90.00
#
_symmetry.space_group_name_H-M   'P 1'
#
loop_
_entity.id
_entity.type
_entity.pdbx_description
1 polymer ?
#
loop_
_entity_poly.entity_id
_entity_poly.type
_entity_poly.pdbx_seq_one_letter_code
_entity_poly.pdbx_strand_id
1 'polypeptide(L)'
;MPFGPYDLDCHVVVELFDDQLQKWIMLDPTSDTYCVNEQGLPLDLLEMREAFEKGQEVTILVNGRPLKKSDQRMLKSYYAKNLFYLKADCHQTVDFDGEMVDFRPSHFDITSYRRANLKYRYQTLKNMPEVEVKLLEEAKKAMETFVSDDSKNVRVACLKKGQPMLAVGY
;
A
#
# COMPACT_ATOMS: atom_id res chain seq x y z
N MET A 1 -0.28 -2.21 -1.49
CA MET A 1 0.18 -3.52 -1.97
C MET A 1 -0.73 -4.09 -3.06
N PRO A 2 -0.19 -4.83 -4.04
CA PRO A 2 -0.94 -5.40 -5.15
C PRO A 2 -1.70 -6.70 -4.81
N PHE A 3 -2.73 -7.01 -5.60
CA PHE A 3 -3.49 -8.26 -5.48
C PHE A 3 -2.70 -9.49 -5.94
N GLY A 4 -1.96 -9.38 -7.05
CA GLY A 4 -1.23 -10.49 -7.64
C GLY A 4 0.06 -10.77 -6.87
N PRO A 5 0.36 -12.03 -6.49
CA PRO A 5 1.63 -12.37 -5.84
C PRO A 5 2.82 -12.27 -6.80
N TYR A 6 2.56 -12.09 -8.10
CA TYR A 6 3.56 -11.94 -9.15
C TYR A 6 3.87 -10.48 -9.49
N ASP A 7 3.18 -9.54 -8.85
CA ASP A 7 3.53 -8.12 -8.94
C ASP A 7 4.53 -7.80 -7.83
N LEU A 8 5.78 -7.54 -8.23
CA LEU A 8 6.86 -7.25 -7.31
C LEU A 8 6.92 -5.78 -6.91
N ASP A 9 6.16 -4.95 -7.60
CA ASP A 9 6.22 -3.52 -7.47
C ASP A 9 5.06 -3.02 -6.60
N CYS A 10 5.44 -2.30 -5.54
CA CYS A 10 4.54 -1.62 -4.63
C CYS A 10 5.09 -0.23 -4.33
N HIS A 11 4.22 0.64 -3.83
CA HIS A 11 4.57 2.02 -3.54
C HIS A 11 4.36 2.35 -2.06
N VAL A 12 5.28 3.14 -1.51
CA VAL A 12 5.19 3.68 -0.16
C VAL A 12 4.85 5.16 -0.27
N VAL A 13 3.87 5.58 0.52
CA VAL A 13 3.37 6.95 0.61
C VAL A 13 3.22 7.32 2.08
N VAL A 14 2.95 8.60 2.36
CA VAL A 14 2.75 9.10 3.71
C VAL A 14 1.28 9.47 3.88
N GLU A 15 0.68 9.05 4.99
CA GLU A 15 -0.59 9.63 5.45
C GLU A 15 -0.33 10.51 6.67
N LEU A 16 -0.96 11.68 6.68
CA LEU A 16 -0.94 12.58 7.83
C LEU A 16 -2.35 13.03 8.17
N PHE A 17 -2.60 13.32 9.44
CA PHE A 17 -3.86 13.86 9.89
C PHE A 17 -3.85 15.38 9.75
N ASP A 18 -4.81 15.91 8.99
CA ASP A 18 -5.02 17.35 8.83
C ASP A 18 -6.05 17.84 9.87
N ASP A 19 -5.61 18.68 10.80
CA ASP A 19 -6.45 19.21 11.87
C ASP A 19 -7.54 20.17 11.37
N GLN A 20 -7.36 20.85 10.24
CA GLN A 20 -8.38 21.77 9.72
C GLN A 20 -9.50 20.99 9.03
N LEU A 21 -9.14 19.94 8.31
CA LEU A 21 -10.08 19.06 7.61
C LEU A 21 -10.64 17.96 8.52
N GLN A 22 -10.04 17.74 9.70
CA GLN A 22 -10.39 16.68 10.65
C GLN A 22 -10.40 15.29 10.01
N LYS A 23 -9.39 15.00 9.18
CA LYS A 23 -9.26 13.73 8.46
C LYS A 23 -7.81 13.42 8.10
N TRP A 24 -7.56 12.16 7.76
CA TRP A 24 -6.32 11.74 7.13
C TRP A 24 -6.25 12.24 5.68
N ILE A 25 -5.04 12.50 5.19
CA ILE A 25 -4.76 12.81 3.79
C ILE A 25 -3.50 12.06 3.35
N MET A 26 -3.45 11.66 2.09
CA MET A 26 -2.28 11.03 1.48
C MET A 26 -1.42 12.07 0.77
N LEU A 27 -0.13 12.04 1.07
CA LEU A 27 0.92 12.74 0.33
C LEU A 27 1.94 11.72 -0.20
N ASP A 28 2.47 11.99 -1.39
CA ASP A 28 3.52 11.20 -2.02
C ASP A 28 4.78 12.05 -2.19
N PRO A 29 5.70 12.05 -1.20
CA PRO A 29 6.93 12.82 -1.26
C PRO A 29 7.87 12.39 -2.38
N THR A 30 7.76 11.15 -2.87
CA THR A 30 8.63 10.61 -3.93
C THR A 30 8.41 11.36 -5.24
N SER A 31 7.15 11.70 -5.52
CA SER A 31 6.74 12.31 -6.78
C SER A 31 6.18 13.72 -6.60
N ASP A 32 6.18 14.25 -5.38
CA ASP A 32 5.60 15.54 -5.02
C ASP A 32 4.12 15.64 -5.47
N THR A 33 3.37 14.56 -5.21
CA THR A 33 1.97 14.44 -5.62
C THR A 33 1.02 14.29 -4.44
N TYR A 34 -0.23 14.66 -4.69
CA TYR A 34 -1.37 14.30 -3.88
C TYR A 34 -2.62 14.18 -4.74
N CYS A 35 -3.63 13.49 -4.23
CA CYS A 35 -4.89 13.26 -4.93
C CYS A 35 -6.01 14.09 -4.31
N VAL A 36 -6.86 14.67 -5.15
CA VAL A 36 -8.05 15.41 -4.71
C VAL A 36 -9.32 14.88 -5.36
N ASN A 37 -10.46 15.05 -4.68
CA ASN A 37 -11.77 14.80 -5.26
C ASN A 37 -12.23 15.94 -6.20
N GLU A 38 -13.45 15.83 -6.72
CA GLU A 38 -14.09 16.84 -7.58
C GLU A 38 -14.23 18.22 -6.92
N GLN A 39 -14.30 18.28 -5.59
CA GLN A 39 -14.37 19.54 -4.82
C GLN A 39 -12.99 20.12 -4.50
N GLY A 40 -11.90 19.47 -4.95
CA GLY A 40 -10.53 19.90 -4.66
C GLY A 40 -10.05 19.55 -3.25
N LEU A 41 -10.78 18.71 -2.51
CA LEU A 41 -10.35 18.26 -1.18
C LEU A 41 -9.36 17.10 -1.31
N PRO A 42 -8.25 17.12 -0.55
CA PRO A 42 -7.29 16.02 -0.54
C PRO A 42 -7.92 14.73 -0.02
N LEU A 43 -7.48 13.62 -0.60
CA LEU A 43 -7.96 12.27 -0.32
C LEU A 43 -6.95 11.50 0.53
N ASP A 44 -7.45 10.66 1.44
CA ASP A 44 -6.68 9.56 2.01
C ASP A 44 -6.68 8.32 1.10
N LEU A 45 -5.92 7.28 1.45
CA LEU A 45 -5.81 6.06 0.64
C LEU A 45 -7.13 5.28 0.53
N LEU A 46 -7.98 5.33 1.56
CA LEU A 46 -9.25 4.60 1.59
C LEU A 46 -10.32 5.31 0.76
N GLU A 47 -10.37 6.63 0.81
CA GLU A 47 -11.21 7.44 -0.05
C GLU A 47 -10.79 7.34 -1.51
N MET A 48 -9.48 7.31 -1.80
CA MET A 48 -8.99 7.03 -3.16
C MET A 48 -9.48 5.67 -3.65
N ARG A 49 -9.40 4.64 -2.80
CA ARG A 49 -9.90 3.30 -3.13
C ARG A 49 -11.40 3.29 -3.41
N GLU A 50 -12.18 3.95 -2.55
CA GLU A 50 -13.64 4.07 -2.70
C GLU A 50 -14.00 4.85 -3.98
N ALA A 51 -13.27 5.92 -4.29
CA ALA A 51 -13.46 6.71 -5.50
C ALA A 51 -13.18 5.87 -6.76
N PHE A 52 -12.10 5.09 -6.78
CA PHE A 52 -11.79 4.19 -7.91
C PHE A 52 -12.84 3.09 -8.06
N GLU A 53 -13.32 2.50 -6.97
CA GLU A 53 -14.38 1.49 -6.98
C GLU A 53 -15.68 2.04 -7.59
N LYS A 54 -16.03 3.29 -7.23
CA LYS A 54 -17.26 3.95 -7.68
C LYS A 54 -17.13 4.67 -9.03
N GLY A 55 -15.94 4.68 -9.63
CA GLY A 55 -15.66 5.43 -10.86
C GLY A 55 -15.78 6.94 -10.69
N GLN A 56 -15.53 7.46 -9.49
CA GLN A 56 -15.53 8.89 -9.20
C GLN A 56 -14.25 9.55 -9.71
N GLU A 57 -14.34 10.84 -10.05
CA GLU A 57 -13.17 11.57 -10.53
C GLU A 57 -12.20 11.86 -9.38
N VAL A 58 -10.94 11.49 -9.61
CA VAL A 58 -9.80 11.81 -8.74
C VAL A 58 -8.83 12.63 -9.56
N THR A 59 -8.42 13.81 -9.10
CA THR A 59 -7.39 14.59 -9.81
C THR A 59 -6.05 14.41 -9.10
N ILE A 60 -5.02 14.04 -9.85
CA ILE A 60 -3.64 13.97 -9.34
C ILE A 60 -2.98 15.33 -9.58
N LEU A 61 -2.55 15.96 -8.50
CA LEU A 61 -1.86 17.24 -8.50
C LEU A 61 -0.37 17.01 -8.24
N VAL A 62 0.48 17.73 -8.99
CA VAL A 62 1.93 17.84 -8.76
C VAL A 62 2.23 19.31 -8.54
N ASN A 63 2.85 19.65 -7.41
CA ASN A 63 3.04 21.06 -7.03
C ASN A 63 1.73 21.89 -7.12
N GLY A 64 0.60 21.28 -6.74
CA GLY A 64 -0.73 21.91 -6.80
C GLY A 64 -1.31 22.11 -8.21
N ARG A 65 -0.70 21.52 -9.25
CA ARG A 65 -1.19 21.61 -10.64
C ARG A 65 -1.61 20.25 -11.18
N PRO A 66 -2.72 20.16 -11.93
CA PRO A 66 -3.17 18.88 -12.48
C PRO A 66 -2.21 18.36 -13.54
N LEU A 67 -1.92 17.07 -13.48
CA LEU A 67 -1.18 16.36 -14.52
C LEU A 67 -1.99 16.26 -15.82
N LYS A 68 -1.31 15.98 -16.93
CA LYS A 68 -1.98 15.66 -18.19
C LYS A 68 -2.84 14.41 -18.03
N LYS A 69 -3.94 14.32 -18.77
CA LYS A 69 -4.90 13.20 -18.69
C LYS A 69 -4.24 11.82 -18.90
N SER A 70 -3.25 11.72 -19.79
CA SER A 70 -2.48 10.48 -20.02
C SER A 70 -1.76 10.02 -18.76
N ASP A 71 -1.10 10.95 -18.09
CA ASP A 71 -0.22 10.70 -16.96
C ASP A 71 -1.07 10.41 -15.71
N GLN A 72 -2.18 11.14 -15.56
CA GLN A 72 -3.19 10.84 -14.55
C GLN A 72 -3.75 9.42 -14.73
N ARG A 73 -4.09 9.00 -15.95
CA ARG A 73 -4.59 7.64 -16.19
C ARG A 73 -3.56 6.58 -15.80
N MET A 74 -2.28 6.80 -16.13
CA MET A 74 -1.19 5.89 -15.77
C MET A 74 -1.04 5.79 -14.25
N LEU A 75 -0.95 6.91 -13.55
CA LEU A 75 -0.78 6.95 -12.10
C LEU A 75 -2.02 6.46 -11.34
N LYS A 76 -3.24 6.77 -11.79
CA LYS A 76 -4.47 6.21 -11.22
C LYS A 76 -4.47 4.69 -11.31
N SER A 77 -4.06 4.13 -12.46
CA SER A 77 -3.96 2.68 -12.64
C SER A 77 -2.90 2.08 -11.70
N TYR A 78 -1.80 2.81 -11.50
CA TYR A 78 -0.72 2.44 -10.60
C TYR A 78 -1.13 2.47 -9.12
N TYR A 79 -1.84 3.51 -8.67
CA TYR A 79 -2.39 3.56 -7.32
C TYR A 79 -3.46 2.48 -7.14
N ALA A 80 -4.39 2.34 -8.10
CA ALA A 80 -5.45 1.33 -8.02
C ALA A 80 -4.90 -0.09 -7.89
N LYS A 81 -3.86 -0.47 -8.67
CA LYS A 81 -3.22 -1.79 -8.48
C LYS A 81 -2.66 -1.96 -7.08
N ASN A 82 -2.15 -0.89 -6.48
CA ASN A 82 -1.50 -0.87 -5.17
C ASN A 82 -2.44 -0.65 -3.99
N LEU A 83 -3.73 -0.40 -4.20
CA LEU A 83 -4.72 -0.20 -3.13
C LEU A 83 -5.49 -1.48 -2.76
N PHE A 84 -5.03 -2.66 -3.18
CA PHE A 84 -5.72 -3.92 -2.84
C PHE A 84 -5.67 -4.21 -1.32
N TYR A 85 -4.49 -4.11 -0.72
CA TYR A 85 -4.32 -4.03 0.74
C TYR A 85 -3.21 -3.04 1.11
N LEU A 86 -3.27 -2.50 2.32
CA LEU A 86 -2.27 -1.57 2.84
C LEU A 86 -1.47 -2.25 3.95
N LYS A 87 -0.23 -1.80 4.13
CA LYS A 87 0.61 -2.14 5.28
C LYS A 87 1.12 -0.86 5.88
N ALA A 88 1.14 -0.77 7.20
CA ALA A 88 1.69 0.35 7.92
C ALA A 88 2.43 -0.14 9.16
N ASP A 89 3.40 0.63 9.63
CA ASP A 89 4.05 0.40 10.90
C ASP A 89 3.02 0.65 12.01
N CYS A 90 3.00 -0.23 13.03
CA CYS A 90 2.16 -0.03 14.20
C CYS A 90 2.57 1.22 14.98
N HIS A 91 3.88 1.51 14.98
CA HIS A 91 4.47 2.63 15.69
C HIS A 91 5.34 3.45 14.72
N GLN A 92 4.93 4.70 14.49
CA GLN A 92 5.72 5.64 13.70
C GLN A 92 6.82 6.21 14.59
N THR A 93 8.03 5.66 14.50
CA THR A 93 9.22 6.17 15.20
C THR A 93 10.38 6.40 14.22
N VAL A 94 11.50 6.95 14.70
CA VAL A 94 12.70 7.14 13.86
C VAL A 94 13.24 5.79 13.36
N ASP A 95 13.10 4.75 14.17
CA ASP A 95 13.53 3.39 13.85
C ASP A 95 12.31 2.48 13.61
N PHE A 96 12.50 1.49 12.74
CA PHE A 96 11.49 0.45 12.56
C PHE A 96 11.63 -0.59 13.69
N ASP A 97 10.57 -0.76 14.48
CA ASP A 97 10.54 -1.68 15.63
C ASP A 97 10.15 -3.13 15.26
N GLY A 98 9.83 -3.39 13.98
CA GLY A 98 9.44 -4.71 13.50
C GLY A 98 7.94 -4.96 13.48
N GLU A 99 7.12 -4.05 14.01
CA GLU A 99 5.68 -4.25 14.14
C GLU A 99 4.90 -3.60 13.00
N MET A 100 4.16 -4.43 12.26
CA MET A 100 3.36 -4.00 11.11
C MET A 100 1.91 -4.42 11.29
N VAL A 101 1.01 -3.58 10.79
CA VAL A 101 -0.41 -3.87 10.63
C VAL A 101 -0.78 -3.96 9.15
N ASP A 102 -1.59 -4.96 8.80
CA ASP A 102 -2.15 -5.13 7.46
C ASP A 102 -3.63 -4.68 7.43
N PHE A 103 -3.98 -3.77 6.51
CA PHE A 103 -5.37 -3.41 6.20
C PHE A 103 -5.79 -4.12 4.91
N ARG A 104 -6.51 -5.23 5.03
CA ARG A 104 -6.83 -6.11 3.89
C ARG A 104 -8.26 -6.64 3.89
N PRO A 105 -8.78 -7.11 2.75
CA PRO A 105 -10.09 -7.76 2.70
C PRO A 105 -10.16 -8.97 3.66
N SER A 106 -11.29 -9.14 4.34
CA SER A 106 -11.49 -10.15 5.40
C SER A 106 -11.23 -11.60 4.96
N HIS A 107 -11.49 -11.90 3.70
CA HIS A 107 -11.36 -13.25 3.12
C HIS A 107 -10.09 -13.43 2.29
N PHE A 108 -9.17 -12.45 2.32
CA PHE A 108 -7.92 -12.56 1.59
C PHE A 108 -6.92 -13.42 2.37
N ASP A 109 -6.54 -14.56 1.79
CA ASP A 109 -5.51 -15.46 2.31
C ASP A 109 -4.11 -14.88 2.05
N ILE A 110 -3.65 -14.05 3.00
CA ILE A 110 -2.33 -13.44 2.96
C ILE A 110 -1.21 -14.49 2.98
N THR A 111 -1.46 -15.63 3.61
CA THR A 111 -0.43 -16.65 3.87
C THR A 111 -0.09 -17.35 2.57
N SER A 112 -1.11 -17.80 1.85
CA SER A 112 -0.94 -18.36 0.50
C SER A 112 -0.36 -17.32 -0.46
N TYR A 113 -0.83 -16.05 -0.39
CA TYR A 113 -0.28 -14.96 -1.18
C TYR A 113 1.23 -14.75 -0.93
N ARG A 114 1.65 -14.60 0.33
CA ARG A 114 3.05 -14.34 0.70
C ARG A 114 3.94 -15.52 0.32
N ARG A 115 3.48 -16.76 0.49
CA ARG A 115 4.20 -17.96 0.04
C ARG A 115 4.43 -17.94 -1.47
N ALA A 116 3.39 -17.62 -2.25
CA ALA A 116 3.50 -17.52 -3.71
C ALA A 116 4.44 -16.37 -4.12
N ASN A 117 4.35 -15.21 -3.46
CA ASN A 117 5.17 -14.04 -3.73
C ASN A 117 6.66 -14.29 -3.43
N LEU A 118 6.99 -14.89 -2.28
CA LEU A 118 8.37 -15.25 -1.91
C LEU A 118 8.98 -16.24 -2.91
N LYS A 119 8.20 -17.26 -3.31
CA LYS A 119 8.63 -18.21 -4.35
C LYS A 119 8.91 -17.51 -5.67
N TYR A 120 8.01 -16.62 -6.09
CA TYR A 120 8.18 -15.87 -7.34
C TYR A 120 9.40 -14.93 -7.28
N ARG A 121 9.58 -14.19 -6.19
CA ARG A 121 10.77 -13.34 -5.95
C ARG A 121 12.07 -14.12 -6.08
N TYR A 122 12.16 -15.26 -5.42
CA TYR A 122 13.33 -16.13 -5.51
C TYR A 122 13.57 -16.62 -6.94
N GLN A 123 12.52 -17.05 -7.66
CA GLN A 123 12.64 -17.48 -9.05
C GLN A 123 13.11 -16.36 -9.98
N THR A 124 12.57 -15.15 -9.81
CA THR A 124 12.98 -13.96 -10.58
C THR A 124 14.46 -13.64 -10.34
N LEU A 125 14.88 -13.57 -9.08
CA LEU A 125 16.27 -13.31 -8.70
C LEU A 125 17.22 -14.40 -9.25
N LYS A 126 16.85 -15.67 -9.15
CA LYS A 126 17.64 -16.79 -9.66
C LYS A 126 17.90 -16.71 -11.17
N ASN A 127 16.97 -16.12 -11.92
CA ASN A 127 17.06 -16.01 -13.38
C ASN A 127 17.73 -14.70 -13.85
N MET A 128 18.14 -13.83 -12.93
CA MET A 128 18.87 -12.60 -13.28
C MET A 128 20.33 -12.91 -13.63
N PRO A 129 20.88 -12.36 -14.73
CA PRO A 129 22.25 -12.64 -15.17
C PRO A 129 23.34 -12.29 -14.15
N GLU A 130 23.11 -11.26 -13.33
CA GLU A 130 24.11 -10.70 -12.40
C GLU A 130 23.49 -10.46 -11.01
N VAL A 131 22.82 -11.48 -10.46
CA VAL A 131 22.26 -11.37 -9.10
C VAL A 131 23.35 -11.47 -8.03
N GLU A 132 23.29 -10.61 -7.03
CA GLU A 132 24.15 -10.71 -5.85
C GLU A 132 23.85 -12.01 -5.09
N VAL A 133 24.90 -12.80 -4.79
CA VAL A 133 24.77 -14.09 -4.09
C VAL A 133 24.03 -13.93 -2.76
N LYS A 134 24.38 -12.90 -1.99
CA LYS A 134 23.76 -12.60 -0.70
C LYS A 134 22.25 -12.37 -0.85
N LEU A 135 21.84 -11.57 -1.83
CA LEU A 135 20.42 -11.29 -2.10
C LEU A 135 19.66 -12.58 -2.46
N LEU A 136 20.28 -13.46 -3.26
CA LEU A 136 19.68 -14.74 -3.63
C LEU A 136 19.54 -15.69 -2.42
N GLU A 137 20.54 -15.74 -1.54
CA GLU A 137 20.52 -16.52 -0.30
C GLU A 137 19.46 -16.01 0.69
N GLU A 138 19.35 -14.69 0.86
CA GLU A 138 18.33 -14.05 1.68
C GLU A 138 16.92 -14.36 1.16
N ALA A 139 16.70 -14.26 -0.15
CA ALA A 139 15.42 -14.60 -0.76
C ALA A 139 15.07 -16.09 -0.60
N LYS A 140 16.04 -16.98 -0.75
CA LYS A 140 15.86 -18.42 -0.52
C LYS A 140 15.50 -18.70 0.94
N LYS A 141 16.25 -18.12 1.88
CA LYS A 141 15.99 -18.26 3.32
C LYS A 141 14.59 -17.76 3.65
N ALA A 142 14.21 -16.57 3.20
CA ALA A 142 12.88 -16.01 3.42
C ALA A 142 11.76 -16.92 2.90
N MET A 143 11.94 -17.54 1.72
CA MET A 143 11.00 -18.49 1.15
C MET A 143 10.89 -19.78 1.98
N GLU A 144 12.01 -20.33 2.46
CA GLU A 144 12.06 -21.61 3.18
C GLU A 144 11.61 -21.50 4.65
N THR A 145 11.91 -20.36 5.31
CA THR A 145 11.60 -20.16 6.73
C THR A 145 10.27 -19.43 6.96
N PHE A 146 9.51 -19.11 5.92
CA PHE A 146 8.25 -18.39 6.07
C PHE A 146 7.22 -19.23 6.83
N VAL A 147 6.88 -18.76 8.03
CA VAL A 147 5.75 -19.22 8.83
C VAL A 147 4.73 -18.08 8.86
N SER A 148 3.45 -18.40 8.70
CA SER A 148 2.40 -17.39 8.82
C SER A 148 2.30 -16.92 10.26
N ASP A 149 2.45 -15.63 10.47
CA ASP A 149 2.00 -14.98 11.70
C ASP A 149 0.72 -14.22 11.41
N ASP A 150 -0.42 -14.88 11.63
CA ASP A 150 -1.74 -14.29 11.48
C ASP A 150 -2.22 -13.54 12.75
N SER A 151 -1.38 -13.46 13.79
CA SER A 151 -1.76 -12.88 15.09
C SER A 151 -1.88 -11.36 15.09
N LYS A 152 -1.19 -10.65 14.19
CA LYS A 152 -1.14 -9.17 14.12
C LYS A 152 -2.00 -8.56 13.00
N ASN A 153 -3.17 -9.14 12.74
CA ASN A 153 -4.04 -8.68 11.64
C ASN A 153 -5.22 -7.85 12.15
N VAL A 154 -5.31 -6.58 11.73
CA VAL A 154 -6.54 -5.81 11.85
C VAL A 154 -7.45 -6.16 10.66
N ARG A 155 -8.54 -6.87 10.94
CA ARG A 155 -9.55 -7.16 9.92
C ARG A 155 -10.40 -5.91 9.72
N VAL A 156 -10.24 -5.26 8.58
CA VAL A 156 -11.09 -4.11 8.20
C VAL A 156 -12.44 -4.63 7.74
N ALA A 157 -13.37 -4.80 8.67
CA ALA A 157 -14.79 -4.87 8.37
C ALA A 157 -15.32 -3.44 8.33
N CYS A 158 -15.09 -2.74 7.21
CA CYS A 158 -15.62 -1.40 6.93
C CYS A 158 -15.26 -0.35 8.00
N LEU A 159 -14.12 0.35 7.82
CA LEU A 159 -13.90 1.60 8.54
C LEU A 159 -15.07 2.53 8.20
N LYS A 160 -15.88 2.87 9.21
CA LYS A 160 -16.98 3.83 9.01
C LYS A 160 -16.36 5.19 8.69
N LYS A 161 -16.86 5.82 7.64
CA LYS A 161 -16.50 7.18 7.22
C LYS A 161 -16.47 8.12 8.43
N GLY A 162 -15.34 8.78 8.67
CA GLY A 162 -15.17 9.77 9.73
C GLY A 162 -14.71 9.24 11.10
N GLN A 163 -14.34 7.96 11.23
CA GLN A 163 -13.63 7.48 12.42
C GLN A 163 -12.12 7.57 12.23
N PRO A 164 -11.35 8.09 13.21
CA PRO A 164 -9.90 8.02 13.16
C PRO A 164 -9.48 6.54 13.09
N MET A 165 -8.49 6.22 12.25
CA MET A 165 -7.86 4.91 12.22
C MET A 165 -7.15 4.67 13.56
N LEU A 166 -7.88 4.12 14.52
CA LEU A 166 -7.30 3.58 15.75
C LEU A 166 -6.91 2.13 15.47
N ALA A 167 -5.64 1.92 15.13
CA ALA A 167 -5.03 0.60 15.22
C ALA A 167 -4.91 0.25 16.71
N VAL A 168 -5.95 -0.35 17.29
CA VAL A 168 -5.88 -0.93 18.63
C VAL A 168 -5.45 -2.38 18.45
N GLY A 169 -4.17 -2.65 18.68
CA GLY A 169 -3.67 -4.01 18.90
C GLY A 169 -4.20 -4.53 20.24
N TYR A 170 -4.66 -5.78 20.26
CA TYR A 170 -4.90 -6.53 21.50
C TYR A 170 -3.67 -7.37 21.82
#